data_AF-R7LNL7-F1
#
_entry.id   AF-R7LNL7-F1
#
_cell.length_a   1.000
_cell.length_b   1.000
_cell.length_c   1.000
_cell.angle_alpha   90.00
_cell.angle_beta   90.00
_cell.angle_gamma   90.00
#
_symmetry.space_group_name_H-M   'P 1'
#
loop_
_entity.id
_entity.type
_entity.pdbx_description
1 polymer ?
#
loop_
_entity_poly.entity_id
_entity_poly.type
_entity_poly.pdbx_seq_one_letter_code
_entity_poly.pdbx_strand_id
1 'polypeptide(L)'
;MVLCKKINWLYLRKKKFDNLNVELLKIENKIESLLKETNRTERIKQRLNKFKSLFKNIDIMPKFDKDVFECLIDKVIIGETLEDGTINPYTIRFICKNGTEINCKVLY
;
A
#
# COMPACT_ATOMS: atom_id res chain seq x y z
N MET A 1 6.51 -26.55 -60.30
CA MET A 1 5.37 -26.45 -59.36
C MET A 1 5.69 -26.90 -57.93
N VAL A 2 6.47 -27.97 -57.71
CA VAL A 2 6.77 -28.52 -56.36
C VAL A 2 7.66 -27.58 -55.50
N LEU A 3 8.64 -26.92 -56.11
CA LEU A 3 9.58 -26.04 -55.40
C LEU A 3 8.88 -24.82 -54.78
N CYS A 4 7.98 -24.17 -55.52
CA CYS A 4 7.23 -23.02 -55.04
C CYS A 4 6.32 -23.36 -53.85
N LYS A 5 5.71 -24.55 -53.83
CA LYS A 5 4.92 -25.02 -52.68
C LYS A 5 5.80 -25.20 -51.44
N LYS A 6 7.03 -25.71 -51.60
CA LYS A 6 7.98 -25.90 -50.48
C LYS A 6 8.49 -24.57 -49.91
N ILE A 7 8.79 -23.60 -50.77
CA ILE A 7 9.21 -22.25 -50.36
C ILE A 7 8.08 -21.54 -49.60
N ASN A 8 6.85 -21.58 -50.12
CA ASN A 8 5.69 -20.99 -49.45
C ASN A 8 5.41 -21.64 -48.09
N TRP A 9 5.55 -22.96 -47.99
CA TRP A 9 5.39 -23.68 -46.73
C TRP A 9 6.42 -23.27 -45.68
N LEU A 10 7.70 -23.12 -46.07
CA LEU A 10 8.76 -22.66 -45.17
C LEU A 10 8.50 -21.23 -44.66
N TYR A 11 8.04 -20.34 -45.54
CA TYR A 11 7.65 -18.98 -45.17
C TYR A 11 6.51 -18.96 -44.15
N LEU A 12 5.44 -19.71 -44.40
CA LEU A 12 4.29 -19.80 -43.49
C LEU A 12 4.68 -20.39 -42.13
N ARG A 13 5.54 -21.42 -42.13
CA ARG A 13 6.05 -22.04 -40.91
C ARG A 13 6.88 -21.05 -40.09
N LYS A 14 7.75 -20.28 -40.73
CA LYS A 14 8.54 -19.23 -40.06
C LYS A 14 7.64 -18.15 -39.47
N LYS A 15 6.68 -17.64 -40.24
CA LYS A 15 5.71 -16.64 -39.76
C LYS A 15 4.91 -17.14 -38.54
N LYS A 16 4.49 -18.41 -38.55
CA LYS A 16 3.80 -19.02 -37.41
C LYS A 16 4.71 -19.12 -36.18
N PHE A 17 5.98 -19.49 -36.37
CA PHE A 17 6.97 -19.55 -35.30
C PHE A 17 7.22 -18.16 -34.68
N ASP A 18 7.39 -17.14 -35.51
CA ASP A 18 7.60 -15.76 -35.04
C ASP A 18 6.38 -15.25 -34.26
N ASN A 19 5.16 -15.56 -34.72
CA ASN A 19 3.95 -15.20 -33.99
C ASN A 19 3.85 -15.87 -32.61
N LEU A 20 4.21 -17.16 -32.54
CA LEU A 20 4.23 -17.91 -31.28
C LEU A 20 5.25 -17.32 -30.29
N ASN A 21 6.43 -16.89 -30.77
CA ASN A 21 7.43 -16.24 -29.91
C ASN A 21 6.93 -14.90 -29.36
N VAL A 22 6.23 -14.11 -30.18
CA VAL A 22 5.61 -12.87 -29.72
C VAL A 22 4.56 -13.12 -28.63
N GLU A 23 3.74 -14.17 -28.79
CA GLU A 23 2.75 -14.54 -27.78
C GLU A 23 3.39 -15.04 -26.49
N LEU A 24 4.44 -15.87 -26.57
CA LEU A 24 5.21 -16.31 -25.40
C LEU A 24 5.75 -15.11 -24.61
N LEU A 25 6.38 -14.16 -25.30
CA LEU A 25 6.97 -12.99 -24.66
C LEU A 25 5.90 -12.09 -24.00
N LYS A 26 4.69 -12.01 -24.57
CA LYS A 26 3.56 -11.32 -23.93
C LYS A 26 3.11 -12.02 -22.65
N ILE A 27 3.06 -13.35 -22.65
CA ILE A 27 2.65 -14.14 -21.49
C ILE A 27 3.68 -14.01 -20.36
N GLU A 28 4.97 -14.10 -20.67
CA GLU A 28 6.05 -13.94 -19.69
C GLU A 28 6.00 -12.57 -18.99
N ASN A 29 5.85 -11.49 -19.76
CA ASN A 29 5.69 -10.14 -19.20
C ASN A 29 4.47 -10.02 -18.27
N LYS A 30 3.36 -10.68 -18.63
CA LYS A 30 2.14 -10.66 -17.82
C LYS A 30 2.30 -11.45 -16.52
N ILE A 31 3.06 -12.55 -16.54
CA ILE A 31 3.41 -13.29 -15.33
C ILE A 31 4.26 -12.41 -14.40
N GLU A 32 5.26 -11.72 -14.94
CA GLU A 32 6.13 -10.85 -14.15
C GLU A 32 5.37 -9.69 -13.49
N SER A 33 4.43 -9.06 -14.22
CA SER A 33 3.60 -7.98 -13.67
C SER A 33 2.70 -8.49 -12.54
N LEU A 34 2.05 -9.64 -12.72
CA LEU A 34 1.19 -10.24 -11.70
C LEU A 34 1.96 -10.67 -10.45
N LEU A 35 3.19 -11.17 -10.61
CA LEU A 35 4.07 -11.48 -9.48
C LEU A 35 4.45 -10.22 -8.70
N LYS A 36 4.76 -9.11 -9.39
CA LYS A 36 5.04 -7.81 -8.73
C LYS A 36 3.82 -7.30 -7.96
N GLU A 37 2.62 -7.39 -8.53
CA GLU A 37 1.37 -7.00 -7.85
C GLU A 37 1.05 -7.88 -6.64
N THR A 38 1.19 -9.20 -6.79
CA THR A 38 1.02 -10.16 -5.69
C THR A 38 1.99 -9.86 -4.55
N ASN A 39 3.27 -9.68 -4.86
CA ASN A 39 4.29 -9.34 -3.85
C ASN A 39 4.01 -8.01 -3.14
N ARG A 40 3.51 -6.99 -3.85
CA ARG A 40 3.08 -5.73 -3.23
C ARG A 40 1.92 -5.96 -2.26
N THR A 41 0.93 -6.74 -2.69
CA THR A 41 -0.26 -7.05 -1.88
C THR A 41 0.11 -7.85 -0.64
N GLU A 42 1.02 -8.82 -0.76
CA GLU A 42 1.55 -9.61 0.35
C GLU A 42 2.26 -8.73 1.38
N ARG A 43 3.11 -7.80 0.91
CA ARG A 43 3.79 -6.82 1.79
C ARG A 43 2.80 -5.92 2.53
N ILE A 44 1.75 -5.46 1.86
CA ILE A 44 0.69 -4.66 2.48
C ILE A 44 -0.05 -5.49 3.54
N LYS A 45 -0.43 -6.73 3.22
CA LYS A 45 -1.07 -7.66 4.17
C LYS A 45 -0.19 -7.92 5.39
N GLN A 46 1.12 -8.13 5.21
CA GLN A 46 2.06 -8.32 6.30
C GLN A 46 2.13 -7.09 7.21
N ARG A 47 2.22 -5.88 6.63
CA ARG A 47 2.21 -4.62 7.39
C ARG A 47 0.89 -4.44 8.16
N LEU A 48 -0.24 -4.76 7.54
CA LEU A 48 -1.56 -4.73 8.17
C LEU A 48 -1.70 -5.76 9.28
N ASN A 49 -1.18 -6.98 9.10
CA ASN A 49 -1.21 -7.99 10.16
C ASN A 49 -0.29 -7.60 11.33
N LYS A 50 0.88 -7.04 11.06
CA LYS A 50 1.75 -6.48 12.10
C LYS A 50 1.03 -5.36 12.85
N PHE A 51 0.41 -4.44 12.12
CA PHE A 51 -0.41 -3.38 12.69
C PHE A 51 -1.54 -3.96 13.56
N LYS A 52 -2.36 -4.88 13.05
CA LYS A 52 -3.41 -5.56 13.82
C LYS A 52 -2.87 -6.27 15.06
N SER A 53 -1.70 -6.92 14.97
CA SER A 53 -1.10 -7.62 16.10
C SER A 53 -0.66 -6.68 17.23
N LEU A 54 -0.24 -5.45 16.89
CA LEU A 54 0.11 -4.41 17.87
C LEU A 54 -1.11 -3.90 18.65
N PHE A 55 -2.31 -4.00 18.09
CA PHE A 55 -3.57 -3.60 18.73
C PHE A 55 -4.39 -4.76 19.31
N LYS A 56 -4.07 -6.02 18.96
CA LYS A 56 -4.82 -7.21 19.41
C LYS A 56 -4.56 -7.53 20.89
N ASN A 57 -3.36 -7.22 21.36
CA ASN A 57 -3.06 -7.14 22.78
C ASN A 57 -3.21 -5.66 23.13
N ILE A 58 -4.30 -5.31 23.80
CA ILE A 58 -4.56 -3.96 24.34
C ILE A 58 -3.63 -3.77 25.56
N ASP A 59 -2.34 -4.03 25.39
CA ASP A 59 -1.32 -3.45 26.21
C ASP A 59 -0.86 -2.23 25.43
N ILE A 60 -1.28 -1.08 25.95
CA ILE A 60 -0.75 0.25 25.68
C ILE A 60 0.64 0.13 25.09
N MET A 61 0.82 0.59 23.84
CA MET A 61 2.09 0.58 23.10
C MET A 61 3.25 0.89 24.08
N PRO A 62 4.03 -0.13 24.53
CA PRO A 62 4.86 0.02 25.73
C PRO A 62 6.08 0.92 25.47
N LYS A 63 6.40 1.14 24.20
CA LYS A 63 7.39 2.11 23.73
C LYS A 63 6.82 2.87 22.54
N PHE A 64 6.99 4.19 22.55
CA PHE A 64 6.58 5.05 21.46
C PHE A 64 7.23 4.64 20.13
N ASP A 65 6.41 4.34 19.13
CA ASP A 65 6.84 4.08 17.76
C ASP A 65 6.51 5.30 16.90
N LYS A 66 7.56 5.99 16.45
CA LYS A 66 7.45 7.21 15.65
C LYS A 66 6.77 6.96 14.30
N ASP A 67 7.09 5.85 13.64
CA ASP A 67 6.56 5.54 12.30
C ASP A 67 5.05 5.25 12.37
N VAL A 68 4.62 4.58 13.44
CA VAL A 68 3.20 4.34 13.71
C VAL A 68 2.49 5.67 14.03
N PHE A 69 3.09 6.52 14.85
CA PHE A 69 2.52 7.82 15.20
C PHE A 69 2.34 8.73 13.96
N GLU A 70 3.37 8.87 13.12
CA GLU A 70 3.31 9.66 11.87
C GLU A 70 2.34 9.09 10.83
N CYS A 71 2.05 7.79 10.89
CA CYS A 71 1.07 7.15 10.02
C CYS A 71 -0.37 7.45 10.47
N LEU A 72 -0.61 7.56 11.77
CA LEU A 72 -1.95 7.72 12.34
C LEU A 72 -2.35 9.19 12.49
N ILE A 73 -1.42 10.04 12.91
CA ILE A 73 -1.68 11.44 13.24
C ILE A 73 -1.40 12.33 12.02
N ASP A 74 -2.35 13.21 11.72
CA ASP A 74 -2.23 14.29 10.74
C ASP A 74 -1.71 15.57 11.42
N LYS A 75 -2.35 15.96 12.54
CA LYS A 75 -2.01 17.19 13.26
C LYS A 75 -2.11 17.01 14.76
N VAL A 76 -1.30 17.75 15.49
CA VAL A 76 -1.36 17.88 16.95
C VAL A 76 -1.63 19.33 17.29
N ILE A 77 -2.68 19.58 18.05
CA ILE A 77 -3.08 20.91 18.54
C ILE A 77 -2.81 20.94 20.04
N ILE A 78 -2.00 21.89 20.48
CA ILE A 78 -1.68 22.10 21.89
C ILE A 78 -2.42 23.35 22.34
N GLY A 79 -3.20 23.19 23.40
CA GLY A 79 -4.04 24.21 23.97
C GLY A 79 -5.40 24.36 23.29
N GLU A 80 -6.32 24.95 24.02
CA GLU A 80 -7.63 25.36 23.52
C GLU A 80 -7.90 26.80 23.96
N THR A 81 -8.59 27.55 23.10
CA THR A 81 -9.15 28.85 23.48
C THR A 81 -10.58 28.61 23.93
N LEU A 82 -10.87 28.96 25.17
CA LEU A 82 -12.20 28.92 25.75
C LEU A 82 -13.05 30.06 25.18
N GLU A 83 -14.37 29.96 25.34
CA GLU A 83 -15.33 30.94 24.81
C GLU A 83 -15.14 32.35 25.41
N ASP A 84 -14.55 32.44 26.60
CA ASP A 84 -14.18 33.68 27.28
C ASP A 84 -12.87 34.31 26.77
N GLY A 85 -12.21 33.68 25.80
CA GLY A 85 -10.90 34.09 25.26
C GLY A 85 -9.71 33.60 26.08
N THR A 86 -9.92 32.86 27.17
CA THR A 86 -8.86 32.32 28.00
C THR A 86 -8.16 31.16 27.26
N ILE A 87 -6.82 31.20 27.21
CA ILE A 87 -6.02 30.12 26.63
C ILE A 87 -5.75 29.08 27.70
N ASN A 88 -6.20 27.84 27.47
CA ASN A 88 -5.87 26.69 28.30
C ASN A 88 -4.78 25.85 27.63
N PRO A 89 -3.49 25.98 28.01
CA PRO A 89 -2.39 25.25 27.39
C PRO A 89 -2.33 23.77 27.78
N TYR A 90 -3.15 23.32 28.74
CA TYR A 90 -3.11 21.96 29.29
C TYR A 90 -3.99 20.96 28.53
N THR A 91 -4.35 21.27 27.29
CA THR A 91 -5.11 20.36 26.44
C THR A 91 -4.29 19.93 25.24
N ILE A 92 -4.42 18.67 24.87
CA ILE A 92 -3.77 18.13 23.66
C ILE A 92 -4.85 17.48 22.81
N ARG A 93 -4.96 17.92 21.56
CA ARG A 93 -5.84 17.32 20.57
C ARG A 93 -5.02 16.67 19.47
N PHE A 94 -5.32 15.42 19.17
CA PHE A 94 -4.76 14.71 18.03
C PHE A 94 -5.81 14.61 16.93
N ILE A 95 -5.46 15.07 15.74
CA ILE A 95 -6.25 14.89 14.52
C ILE A 95 -5.65 13.72 13.76
N CYS A 96 -6.42 12.65 13.59
CA CYS A 96 -5.98 11.46 12.86
C CYS A 96 -6.19 11.64 11.36
N LYS A 97 -5.38 10.97 10.53
CA LYS A 97 -5.50 11.03 9.06
C LYS A 97 -6.84 10.49 8.52
N ASN A 98 -7.55 9.70 9.31
CA ASN A 98 -8.88 9.20 8.97
C ASN A 98 -10.02 10.18 9.36
N GLY A 99 -9.68 11.38 9.86
CA GLY A 99 -10.64 12.39 10.30
C GLY A 99 -11.16 12.21 11.73
N THR A 100 -10.69 11.21 12.48
CA THR A 100 -11.04 11.06 13.90
C THR A 100 -10.27 12.06 14.75
N GLU A 101 -10.90 12.60 15.79
CA GLU A 101 -10.25 13.48 16.77
C GLU A 101 -10.14 12.78 18.12
N ILE A 102 -8.96 12.87 18.75
CA ILE A 102 -8.73 12.37 20.11
C ILE A 102 -8.39 13.58 20.97
N ASN A 103 -9.24 13.86 21.96
CA ASN A 103 -9.04 14.96 22.90
C ASN A 103 -8.52 14.39 24.23
N CYS A 104 -7.29 14.75 24.57
CA CYS A 104 -6.70 14.48 25.87
C CYS A 104 -6.87 15.71 26.74
N LYS A 105 -7.90 15.69 27.60
CA LYS A 105 -8.06 16.65 28.68
C LYS A 105 -7.50 16.04 29.95
N VAL A 106 -6.62 16.77 30.63
CA VAL A 106 -6.22 16.42 32.00
C VAL A 106 -7.43 16.72 32.88
N LEU A 107 -8.07 15.67 33.41
CA LEU A 107 -9.12 15.79 34.42
C LEU A 107 -8.43 16.02 35.76
N TYR A 108 -8.70 17.17 36.38
CA TYR A 108 -8.35 17.44 37.79
C TYR A 108 -9.47 16.94 38.70
#